data_AF-A0A7S3T7A0-F1
#
_entry.id   AF-A0A7S3T7A0-F1
#
_cell.length_a   1.000
_cell.length_b   1.000
_cell.length_c   1.000
_cell.angle_alpha   90.00
_cell.angle_beta   90.00
_cell.angle_gamma   90.00
#
_symmetry.space_group_name_H-M   'P 1'
#
loop_
_entity.id
_entity.type
_entity.pdbx_description
1 polymer ?
#
loop_
_entity_poly.entity_id
_entity_poly.type
_entity_poly.pdbx_seq_one_letter_code
_entity_poly.pdbx_strand_id
1 'polypeptide(L)'
;MLLTAAVTSWQPHTERKRCSGVRSGSSSEHCGRYMRGHRRPAQPPTANWQPLVDSYLSSYAGGVSRSDVDYAEAWAANASQFTAAGSWRARVVNGSLWVRPIHFYEHWKERASVLRILLLAAQQASALGEPLPDSELVFAAADSDPTVLHSRRRCHAPNTSATLHGRRRTRPAANCPRLPVFVHARASALGSTALPLPEYSWVGSYHSPPWCQMQPRFERAAAAWGWEQRDARAYFGGACSTGISRQSLLPLNRTHGELLHVLDVGFGRSGFVNPHDVERAKRSYARLGVGWGNFSAQLPPDYACRFQVLLSVPGFGYSNRLRQLLACGSAVVHVQHARV
;
A
#
# COMPACT_ATOMS: atom_id res chain seq x y z
N MET A 1 -32.93 -20.98 16.88
CA MET A 1 -33.42 -19.85 17.71
C MET A 1 -32.87 -18.56 17.11
N LEU A 2 -33.76 -17.72 16.62
CA LEU A 2 -33.46 -16.45 15.94
C LEU A 2 -32.85 -15.45 16.92
N LEU A 3 -31.82 -14.72 16.48
CA LEU A 3 -31.44 -13.43 17.06
C LEU A 3 -31.27 -12.43 15.91
N THR A 4 -32.41 -11.85 15.54
CA THR A 4 -32.53 -10.54 14.89
C THR A 4 -32.07 -9.48 15.88
N ALA A 5 -30.94 -8.81 15.61
CA ALA A 5 -30.58 -7.58 16.29
C ALA A 5 -30.76 -6.41 15.31
N ALA A 6 -31.76 -5.59 15.61
CA ALA A 6 -32.10 -4.38 14.89
C ALA A 6 -30.97 -3.35 14.99
N VAL A 7 -30.71 -2.68 13.87
CA VAL A 7 -29.92 -1.45 13.83
C VAL A 7 -30.80 -0.34 14.43
N THR A 8 -30.69 -0.13 15.73
CA THR A 8 -31.22 1.08 16.39
C THR A 8 -30.16 2.17 16.39
N SER A 9 -30.58 3.33 15.89
CA SER A 9 -29.88 4.61 15.81
C SER A 9 -29.02 4.94 17.03
N TRP A 10 -27.74 5.19 16.81
CA TRP A 10 -26.87 5.86 17.78
C TRP A 10 -26.89 7.36 17.48
N GLN A 11 -27.64 8.13 18.27
CA GLN A 11 -27.53 9.59 18.32
C GLN A 11 -26.60 9.97 19.48
N PRO A 12 -25.51 10.70 19.25
CA PRO A 12 -24.76 11.28 20.34
C PRO A 12 -25.42 12.58 20.82
N HIS A 13 -25.74 12.61 22.12
CA HIS A 13 -26.21 13.76 22.87
C HIS A 13 -25.27 14.96 22.69
N THR A 14 -25.84 16.10 22.26
CA THR A 14 -25.19 17.41 22.27
C THR A 14 -25.30 18.05 23.65
N GLU A 15 -24.20 18.12 24.40
CA GLU A 15 -24.03 19.13 25.45
C GLU A 15 -23.47 20.41 24.82
N ARG A 16 -24.34 21.43 24.76
CA ARG A 16 -23.99 22.80 24.36
C ARG A 16 -23.18 23.46 25.49
N LYS A 17 -21.89 23.71 25.28
CA LYS A 17 -21.19 24.85 25.90
C LYS A 17 -20.99 25.94 24.87
N ARG A 18 -21.49 27.13 25.22
CA ARG A 18 -21.48 28.36 24.42
C ARG A 18 -20.05 28.80 24.12
N CYS A 19 -19.72 28.97 22.84
CA CYS A 19 -18.77 29.98 22.39
C CYS A 19 -19.58 31.08 21.69
N SER A 20 -19.76 32.18 22.40
CA SER A 20 -20.38 33.41 21.92
C SER A 20 -19.40 34.19 21.05
N GLY A 21 -19.87 34.54 19.84
CA GLY A 21 -19.43 35.73 19.09
C GLY A 21 -18.23 35.54 18.17
N VAL A 22 -18.47 35.24 16.89
CA VAL A 22 -18.22 36.13 15.73
C VAL A 22 -18.88 35.48 14.49
N ARG A 23 -19.86 36.18 13.89
CA ARG A 23 -20.47 35.93 12.57
C ARG A 23 -19.40 36.19 11.49
N SER A 24 -19.31 35.58 10.31
CA SER A 24 -20.19 34.72 9.49
C SER A 24 -19.39 34.29 8.25
N GLY A 25 -19.56 33.04 7.77
CA GLY A 25 -19.10 32.62 6.43
C GLY A 25 -18.85 31.12 6.31
N SER A 26 -19.86 30.38 5.87
CA SER A 26 -19.99 28.92 5.81
C SER A 26 -19.01 28.19 4.88
N SER A 27 -18.41 27.08 5.32
CA SER A 27 -17.86 26.04 4.41
C SER A 27 -17.95 24.62 4.99
N SER A 28 -19.14 24.04 4.97
CA SER A 28 -19.33 22.59 5.18
C SER A 28 -20.10 21.91 4.04
N GLU A 29 -20.15 22.53 2.86
CA GLU A 29 -20.80 21.96 1.65
C GLU A 29 -19.85 21.84 0.42
N HIS A 30 -18.54 21.81 0.63
CA HIS A 30 -17.56 21.87 -0.47
C HIS A 30 -16.96 20.51 -0.90
N CYS A 31 -17.80 19.47 -1.03
CA CYS A 31 -17.43 18.27 -1.80
C CYS A 31 -18.43 17.88 -2.89
N GLY A 32 -19.47 18.69 -3.16
CA GLY A 32 -20.52 18.37 -4.15
C GLY A 32 -20.79 19.41 -5.24
N ARG A 33 -20.14 20.58 -5.26
CA ARG A 33 -20.58 21.72 -6.11
C ARG A 33 -19.49 22.49 -6.87
N TYR A 34 -18.32 21.90 -7.12
CA TYR A 34 -17.29 22.52 -7.97
C TYR A 34 -17.11 21.76 -9.31
N MET A 35 -18.18 21.58 -10.08
CA MET A 35 -18.13 21.11 -11.47
C MET A 35 -19.38 21.52 -12.26
N ARG A 36 -19.65 22.82 -12.40
CA ARG A 36 -20.54 23.32 -13.47
C ARG A 36 -19.86 24.51 -14.12
N GLY A 37 -19.19 24.28 -15.24
CA GLY A 37 -18.64 25.38 -16.07
C GLY A 37 -17.45 25.03 -16.94
N HIS A 38 -16.66 24.00 -16.61
CA HIS A 38 -15.58 23.53 -17.47
C HIS A 38 -15.97 22.17 -18.05
N ARG A 39 -15.91 22.03 -19.39
CA ARG A 39 -15.94 20.72 -20.05
C ARG A 39 -14.97 19.84 -19.27
N ARG A 40 -15.47 18.74 -18.69
CA ARG A 40 -14.60 17.74 -18.05
C ARG A 40 -13.50 17.42 -19.07
N PRO A 41 -12.20 17.64 -18.75
CA PRO A 41 -11.16 17.09 -19.59
C PRO A 41 -11.47 15.60 -19.74
N ALA A 42 -11.38 15.08 -20.97
CA ALA A 42 -11.59 13.67 -21.23
C ALA A 42 -10.79 12.89 -20.19
N GLN A 43 -11.47 12.04 -19.41
CA GLN A 43 -10.74 11.18 -18.47
C GLN A 43 -9.73 10.41 -19.33
N PRO A 44 -8.42 10.45 -18.98
CA PRO A 44 -7.46 9.62 -19.67
C PRO A 44 -7.99 8.18 -19.65
N PRO A 45 -7.82 7.39 -20.73
CA PRO A 45 -8.29 6.02 -20.75
C PRO A 45 -7.77 5.32 -19.50
N THR A 46 -8.68 4.79 -18.69
CA THR A 46 -8.32 4.01 -17.52
C THR A 46 -7.39 2.90 -18.01
N ALA A 47 -6.21 2.79 -17.40
CA ALA A 47 -5.28 1.73 -17.76
C ALA A 47 -6.02 0.39 -17.72
N ASN A 48 -5.95 -0.37 -18.82
CA ASN A 48 -6.55 -1.70 -18.85
C ASN A 48 -5.68 -2.65 -18.04
N TRP A 49 -6.12 -2.96 -16.82
CA TRP A 49 -5.43 -3.88 -15.91
C TRP A 49 -5.75 -5.35 -16.16
N GLN A 50 -6.69 -5.67 -17.07
CA GLN A 50 -7.15 -7.05 -17.31
C GLN A 50 -6.00 -8.02 -17.63
N PRO A 51 -5.02 -7.69 -18.50
CA PRO A 51 -3.91 -8.62 -18.77
C PRO A 51 -3.09 -8.98 -17.53
N LEU A 52 -2.95 -8.03 -16.59
CA LEU A 52 -2.26 -8.26 -15.32
C LEU A 52 -3.08 -9.16 -14.40
N VAL A 53 -4.40 -8.92 -14.32
CA VAL A 53 -5.35 -9.75 -13.55
C VAL A 53 -5.34 -11.18 -14.08
N ASP A 54 -5.46 -11.36 -15.40
CA ASP A 54 -5.45 -12.67 -16.05
C ASP A 54 -4.14 -13.42 -15.79
N SER A 55 -3.00 -12.72 -15.84
CA SER A 55 -1.71 -13.31 -15.48
C SER A 55 -1.69 -13.84 -14.05
N TYR A 56 -2.30 -13.13 -13.09
CA TYR A 56 -2.34 -13.56 -11.70
C TYR A 56 -3.32 -14.71 -11.46
N LEU A 57 -4.47 -14.69 -12.14
CA LEU A 57 -5.49 -15.74 -12.07
C LEU A 57 -5.13 -17.00 -12.87
N SER A 58 -4.17 -16.93 -13.79
CA SER A 58 -3.69 -18.11 -14.55
C SER A 58 -3.22 -19.26 -13.65
N SER A 59 -2.64 -18.93 -12.48
CA SER A 59 -2.29 -19.89 -11.42
C SER A 59 -3.50 -20.56 -10.76
N TYR A 60 -4.72 -20.23 -11.15
CA TYR A 60 -5.97 -20.77 -10.61
C TYR A 60 -6.96 -21.11 -11.73
N ALA A 61 -6.50 -21.27 -12.98
CA ALA A 61 -7.34 -21.59 -14.13
C ALA A 61 -8.11 -22.92 -13.97
N GLY A 62 -7.62 -23.84 -13.14
CA GLY A 62 -8.33 -25.08 -12.79
C GLY A 62 -9.45 -24.92 -11.75
N GLY A 63 -9.73 -23.70 -11.31
CA GLY A 63 -10.68 -23.38 -10.26
C GLY A 63 -10.05 -23.29 -8.86
N VAL A 64 -10.84 -22.74 -7.93
CA VAL A 64 -10.55 -22.70 -6.49
C VAL A 64 -11.72 -23.35 -5.78
N SER A 65 -11.47 -24.46 -5.10
CA SER A 65 -12.49 -25.17 -4.34
C SER A 65 -12.72 -24.51 -2.97
N ARG A 66 -13.85 -24.82 -2.34
CA ARG A 66 -14.12 -24.37 -0.96
C ARG A 66 -13.06 -24.87 0.03
N SER A 67 -12.57 -26.09 -0.15
CA SER A 67 -11.46 -26.63 0.64
C SER A 67 -10.16 -25.84 0.50
N ASP A 68 -9.88 -25.25 -0.67
CA ASP A 68 -8.70 -24.41 -0.86
C ASP A 68 -8.81 -23.10 -0.07
N VAL A 69 -10.02 -22.53 -0.01
CA VAL A 69 -10.33 -21.33 0.79
C VAL A 69 -10.25 -21.64 2.28
N ASP A 70 -10.84 -22.76 2.73
CA ASP A 70 -10.78 -23.20 4.12
C ASP A 70 -9.33 -23.49 4.55
N TYR A 71 -8.53 -24.07 3.65
CA TYR A 71 -7.09 -24.25 3.85
C TYR A 71 -6.33 -22.91 3.96
N ALA A 72 -6.64 -21.94 3.10
CA ALA A 72 -6.03 -20.62 3.16
C ALA A 72 -6.34 -19.89 4.47
N GLU A 73 -7.57 -20.03 4.97
CA GLU A 73 -7.95 -19.52 6.27
C GLU A 73 -7.19 -20.20 7.40
N ALA A 74 -7.14 -21.54 7.43
CA ALA A 74 -6.42 -22.29 8.46
C ALA A 74 -4.92 -21.95 8.46
N TRP A 75 -4.34 -21.73 7.27
CA TRP A 75 -2.98 -21.22 7.15
C TRP A 75 -2.85 -19.82 7.75
N ALA A 76 -3.77 -18.91 7.43
CA ALA A 76 -3.74 -17.54 7.93
C ALA A 76 -3.86 -17.50 9.46
N ALA A 77 -4.76 -18.31 10.05
CA ALA A 77 -4.93 -18.41 11.50
C ALA A 77 -3.67 -18.88 12.24
N ASN A 78 -2.80 -19.65 11.58
CA ASN A 78 -1.55 -20.15 12.13
C ASN A 78 -0.32 -19.31 11.73
N ALA A 79 -0.52 -18.21 11.00
CA ALA A 79 0.58 -17.37 10.55
C ALA A 79 1.11 -16.50 11.70
N SER A 80 2.44 -16.38 11.80
CA SER A 80 3.06 -15.46 12.77
C SER A 80 2.87 -13.99 12.35
N GLN A 81 3.04 -13.06 13.29
CA GLN A 81 3.01 -11.61 13.03
C GLN A 81 3.98 -11.15 11.91
N PHE A 82 5.05 -11.90 11.67
CA PHE A 82 6.04 -11.60 10.62
C PHE A 82 5.68 -12.21 9.26
N THR A 83 4.71 -13.14 9.22
CA THR A 83 4.23 -13.79 8.00
C THR A 83 2.92 -13.17 7.52
N ALA A 84 1.96 -12.99 8.44
CA ALA A 84 0.73 -12.27 8.19
C ALA A 84 0.35 -11.48 9.45
N ALA A 85 0.51 -10.17 9.36
CA ALA A 85 0.27 -9.20 10.43
C ALA A 85 -1.22 -8.97 10.75
N GLY A 86 -2.10 -9.34 9.83
CA GLY A 86 -3.54 -9.34 10.03
C GLY A 86 -4.22 -10.05 8.88
N SER A 87 -5.27 -10.79 9.17
CA SER A 87 -5.97 -11.61 8.18
C SER A 87 -7.46 -11.64 8.45
N TRP A 88 -8.22 -11.81 7.38
CA TRP A 88 -9.67 -11.93 7.43
C TRP A 88 -10.18 -12.76 6.26
N ARG A 89 -11.36 -13.36 6.45
CA ARG A 89 -12.12 -14.02 5.39
C ARG A 89 -13.31 -13.13 5.06
N ALA A 90 -13.59 -12.95 3.77
CA ALA A 90 -14.79 -12.25 3.32
C ALA A 90 -15.57 -13.11 2.34
N ARG A 91 -16.89 -12.94 2.35
CA ARG A 91 -17.82 -13.54 1.41
C ARG A 91 -18.79 -12.49 0.89
N VAL A 92 -18.95 -12.43 -0.42
CA VAL A 92 -20.05 -11.72 -1.06
C VAL A 92 -21.17 -12.72 -1.28
N VAL A 93 -22.38 -12.40 -0.79
CA VAL A 93 -23.59 -13.19 -1.00
C VAL A 93 -24.74 -12.25 -1.32
N ASN A 94 -25.34 -12.39 -2.50
CA ASN A 94 -26.45 -11.55 -2.97
C ASN A 94 -26.14 -10.05 -2.80
N GLY A 95 -24.94 -9.63 -3.23
CA GLY A 95 -24.47 -8.24 -3.12
C GLY A 95 -24.13 -7.76 -1.69
N SER A 96 -24.28 -8.61 -0.67
CA SER A 96 -23.91 -8.30 0.72
C SER A 96 -22.53 -8.82 1.07
N LEU A 97 -21.69 -7.98 1.69
CA LEU A 97 -20.34 -8.35 2.13
C LEU A 97 -20.36 -8.82 3.60
N TRP A 98 -19.99 -10.06 3.83
CA TRP A 98 -19.79 -10.66 5.14
C TRP A 98 -18.31 -10.81 5.41
N VAL A 99 -17.83 -10.34 6.57
CA VAL A 99 -16.42 -10.36 6.92
C VAL A 99 -16.25 -11.04 8.28
N ARG A 100 -15.30 -11.96 8.37
CA ARG A 100 -14.86 -12.52 9.64
C ARG A 100 -13.36 -12.24 9.84
N PRO A 101 -12.98 -11.50 10.90
CA PRO A 101 -11.61 -11.41 11.35
C PRO A 101 -11.06 -12.80 11.67
N ILE A 102 -9.83 -13.09 11.21
CA ILE A 102 -9.09 -14.29 11.63
C ILE A 102 -8.19 -13.90 12.79
N HIS A 103 -7.28 -12.94 12.56
CA HIS A 103 -6.46 -12.31 13.59
C HIS A 103 -5.99 -10.94 13.12
N PHE A 104 -5.73 -10.03 14.07
CA PHE A 104 -5.06 -8.77 13.81
C PHE A 104 -4.13 -8.48 14.97
N TYR A 105 -2.85 -8.27 14.67
CA TYR A 105 -1.92 -7.78 15.67
C TYR A 105 -2.13 -6.26 15.85
N GLU A 106 -2.20 -5.81 17.11
CA GLU A 106 -2.59 -4.44 17.47
C GLU A 106 -1.81 -3.36 16.72
N HIS A 107 -0.50 -3.56 16.54
CA HIS A 107 0.41 -2.63 15.86
C HIS A 107 0.25 -2.60 14.33
N TRP A 108 -0.59 -3.48 13.76
CA TRP A 108 -0.86 -3.58 12.33
C TRP A 108 -2.34 -3.44 11.95
N LYS A 109 -3.21 -3.11 12.92
CA LYS A 109 -4.65 -2.96 12.71
C LYS A 109 -5.02 -2.00 11.58
N GLU A 110 -4.17 -1.00 11.30
CA GLU A 110 -4.35 -0.07 10.20
C GLU A 110 -4.42 -0.73 8.82
N ARG A 111 -3.74 -1.87 8.63
CA ARG A 111 -3.76 -2.63 7.37
C ARG A 111 -5.11 -3.26 7.08
N ALA A 112 -5.98 -3.35 8.10
CA ALA A 112 -7.38 -3.68 7.91
C ALA A 112 -8.13 -2.66 7.04
N SER A 113 -7.58 -1.45 6.82
CA SER A 113 -8.22 -0.45 5.96
C SER A 113 -8.45 -0.94 4.53
N VAL A 114 -7.77 -2.00 4.07
CA VAL A 114 -8.07 -2.64 2.78
C VAL A 114 -9.46 -3.25 2.69
N LEU A 115 -10.11 -3.58 3.81
CA LEU A 115 -11.54 -3.88 3.82
C LEU A 115 -12.39 -2.74 3.24
N ARG A 116 -11.95 -1.48 3.42
CA ARG A 116 -12.59 -0.31 2.83
C ARG A 116 -12.52 -0.33 1.31
N ILE A 117 -11.46 -0.90 0.72
CA ILE A 117 -11.35 -1.04 -0.75
C ILE A 117 -12.43 -1.99 -1.26
N LEU A 118 -12.63 -3.14 -0.59
CA LEU A 118 -13.71 -4.07 -0.96
C LEU A 118 -15.10 -3.46 -0.78
N LEU A 119 -15.32 -2.72 0.32
CA LEU A 119 -16.59 -2.03 0.55
C LEU A 119 -16.89 -0.99 -0.54
N LEU A 120 -15.89 -0.18 -0.92
CA LEU A 120 -16.02 0.81 -1.98
C LEU A 120 -16.28 0.14 -3.34
N ALA A 121 -15.60 -0.98 -3.63
CA ALA A 121 -15.84 -1.75 -4.85
C ALA A 121 -17.26 -2.31 -4.89
N ALA A 122 -17.75 -2.90 -3.79
CA ALA A 122 -19.11 -3.41 -3.69
C ALA A 122 -20.17 -2.31 -3.85
N GLN A 123 -19.95 -1.15 -3.22
CA GLN A 123 -20.83 0.02 -3.36
C GLN A 123 -20.87 0.55 -4.79
N GLN A 124 -19.71 0.66 -5.44
CA GLN A 124 -19.63 1.13 -6.83
C GLN A 124 -20.31 0.15 -7.80
N ALA A 125 -20.06 -1.14 -7.64
CA ALA A 125 -20.67 -2.21 -8.41
C ALA A 125 -22.21 -2.16 -8.33
N SER A 126 -22.73 -2.06 -7.09
CA SER A 126 -24.16 -1.89 -6.84
C SER A 126 -24.74 -0.61 -7.47
N ALA A 127 -24.03 0.52 -7.36
CA ALA A 127 -24.46 1.80 -7.95
C ALA A 127 -24.51 1.77 -9.49
N LEU A 128 -23.71 0.91 -10.13
CA LEU A 128 -23.71 0.69 -11.57
C LEU A 128 -24.75 -0.35 -12.03
N GLY A 129 -25.51 -0.95 -11.12
CA GLY A 129 -26.47 -2.02 -11.44
C GLY A 129 -25.83 -3.39 -11.69
N GLU A 130 -24.54 -3.54 -11.39
CA GLU A 130 -23.77 -4.77 -11.58
C GLU A 130 -23.17 -5.19 -10.23
N PRO A 131 -23.97 -5.74 -9.30
CA PRO A 131 -23.46 -6.14 -7.98
C PRO A 131 -22.35 -7.18 -8.12
N LEU A 132 -21.39 -7.15 -7.19
CA LEU A 132 -20.31 -8.14 -7.18
C LEU A 132 -20.90 -9.56 -7.11
N PRO A 133 -20.37 -10.51 -7.90
CA PRO A 133 -20.85 -11.88 -7.88
C PRO A 133 -20.55 -12.54 -6.53
N ASP A 134 -21.35 -13.55 -6.21
CA ASP A 134 -21.13 -14.40 -5.06
C ASP A 134 -19.72 -14.99 -5.11
N SER A 135 -18.95 -14.70 -4.07
CA SER A 135 -17.52 -14.97 -4.06
C SER A 135 -17.00 -15.07 -2.63
N GLU A 136 -15.86 -15.73 -2.48
CA GLU A 136 -15.21 -15.89 -1.19
C GLU A 136 -13.71 -15.71 -1.32
N LEU A 137 -13.11 -15.04 -0.34
CA LEU A 137 -11.69 -14.78 -0.34
C LEU A 137 -11.10 -14.72 1.05
N VAL A 138 -9.83 -15.09 1.15
CA VAL A 138 -9.00 -14.91 2.34
C VAL A 138 -7.94 -13.86 2.01
N PHE A 139 -7.80 -12.89 2.88
CA PHE A 139 -6.79 -11.85 2.77
C PHE A 139 -5.80 -11.96 3.94
N ALA A 140 -4.52 -11.74 3.64
CA ALA A 140 -3.43 -11.69 4.61
C ALA A 140 -2.54 -10.47 4.35
N ALA A 141 -2.47 -9.57 5.33
CA ALA A 141 -1.58 -8.41 5.31
C ALA A 141 -0.15 -8.82 5.64
N ALA A 142 0.77 -8.61 4.71
CA ALA A 142 2.19 -8.85 4.88
C ALA A 142 3.00 -7.81 4.10
N ASP A 143 4.22 -7.50 4.58
CA ASP A 143 5.15 -6.63 3.86
C ASP A 143 5.77 -7.31 2.64
N SER A 144 6.00 -8.61 2.76
CA SER A 144 6.52 -9.49 1.71
C SER A 144 5.47 -10.53 1.32
N ASP A 145 5.69 -11.23 0.21
CA ASP A 145 4.78 -12.26 -0.28
C ASP A 145 4.87 -13.52 0.60
N PRO A 146 3.82 -13.85 1.38
CA PRO A 146 3.85 -14.96 2.32
C PRO A 146 3.75 -16.34 1.61
N THR A 147 3.31 -16.38 0.35
CA THR A 147 3.12 -17.62 -0.41
C THR A 147 4.44 -18.22 -0.88
N VAL A 148 5.50 -17.42 -0.99
CA VAL A 148 6.86 -17.89 -1.32
C VAL A 148 7.42 -18.76 -0.19
N LEU A 149 7.23 -18.35 1.07
CA LEU A 149 7.66 -19.15 2.23
C LEU A 149 6.81 -20.42 2.36
N HIS A 150 5.50 -20.31 2.10
CA HIS A 150 4.59 -21.45 2.10
C HIS A 150 5.03 -22.52 1.10
N SER A 151 5.28 -22.13 -0.15
CA SER A 151 5.74 -23.05 -1.19
C SER A 151 7.12 -23.62 -0.87
N ARG A 152 8.08 -22.82 -0.39
CA ARG A 152 9.40 -23.36 0.03
C ARG A 152 9.27 -24.43 1.12
N ARG A 153 8.44 -24.21 2.15
CA ARG A 153 8.28 -25.17 3.27
C ARG A 153 7.55 -26.46 2.87
N ARG A 154 6.55 -26.38 1.99
CA ARG A 154 5.72 -27.55 1.62
C ARG A 154 6.16 -28.25 0.34
N CYS A 155 6.78 -27.55 -0.61
CA CYS A 155 7.27 -28.14 -1.86
C CYS A 155 8.72 -28.66 -1.76
N HIS A 156 9.47 -28.29 -0.72
CA HIS A 156 10.77 -28.88 -0.40
C HIS A 156 10.66 -29.68 0.90
N ALA A 157 10.15 -30.91 0.80
CA ALA A 157 10.53 -31.92 1.79
C ALA A 157 12.07 -32.02 1.80
N PRO A 158 12.73 -32.17 2.96
CA PRO A 158 14.14 -32.55 2.96
C PRO A 158 14.24 -33.85 2.18
N ASN A 159 14.92 -33.84 1.03
CA ASN A 159 15.29 -35.06 0.34
C ASN A 159 16.04 -35.92 1.35
N THR A 160 15.40 -36.97 1.85
CA THR A 160 16.12 -38.10 2.42
C THR A 160 17.07 -38.62 1.35
N SER A 161 18.31 -38.79 1.78
CA SER A 161 19.49 -39.24 1.05
C SER A 161 19.23 -40.10 -0.19
N ALA A 162 19.65 -39.60 -1.34
CA ALA A 162 20.15 -40.43 -2.43
C ALA A 162 21.05 -39.57 -3.31
N THR A 163 22.32 -39.46 -2.90
CA THR A 163 23.44 -39.18 -3.78
C THR A 163 23.44 -40.19 -4.91
N LEU A 164 23.26 -39.74 -6.15
CA LEU A 164 23.90 -40.34 -7.32
C LEU A 164 23.81 -39.36 -8.50
N HIS A 165 24.94 -39.29 -9.20
CA HIS A 165 25.38 -38.33 -10.21
C HIS A 165 24.35 -37.71 -11.16
N GLY A 166 24.55 -36.42 -11.44
CA GLY A 166 24.14 -35.79 -12.69
C GLY A 166 23.00 -34.78 -12.55
N ARG A 167 23.33 -33.50 -12.73
CA ARG A 167 22.46 -32.34 -13.04
C ARG A 167 20.94 -32.58 -12.85
N ARG A 168 20.45 -32.43 -11.63
CA ARG A 168 19.01 -32.37 -11.34
C ARG A 168 18.54 -30.91 -11.42
N ARG A 169 17.85 -30.55 -12.51
CA ARG A 169 16.86 -29.47 -12.49
C ARG A 169 15.79 -29.88 -11.48
N THR A 170 15.72 -29.20 -10.34
CA THR A 170 14.63 -29.38 -9.36
C THR A 170 13.33 -28.92 -10.01
N ARG A 171 12.60 -29.84 -10.62
CA ARG A 171 11.19 -29.63 -10.97
C ARG A 171 10.44 -29.40 -9.64
N PRO A 172 9.67 -28.32 -9.48
CA PRO A 172 8.80 -28.18 -8.31
C PRO A 172 7.91 -29.42 -8.26
N ALA A 173 7.76 -30.04 -7.08
CA ALA A 173 6.85 -31.16 -6.91
C ALA A 173 5.47 -30.79 -7.46
N ALA A 174 4.92 -31.62 -8.35
CA ALA A 174 3.67 -31.34 -9.07
C ALA A 174 2.44 -31.15 -8.15
N ASN A 175 2.56 -31.50 -6.86
CA ASN A 175 1.47 -31.56 -5.89
C ASN A 175 1.62 -30.56 -4.73
N CYS A 176 2.24 -29.40 -4.96
CA CYS A 176 2.29 -28.39 -3.91
C CYS A 176 0.95 -27.63 -3.84
N PRO A 177 0.20 -27.69 -2.73
CA PRO A 177 -1.08 -27.01 -2.62
C PRO A 177 -0.87 -25.50 -2.79
N ARG A 178 -1.58 -24.90 -3.76
CA ARG A 178 -1.58 -23.46 -3.98
C ARG A 178 -2.31 -22.79 -2.82
N LEU A 179 -1.87 -21.61 -2.42
CA LEU A 179 -2.47 -20.86 -1.32
C LEU A 179 -3.25 -19.67 -1.91
N PRO A 180 -4.58 -19.77 -2.13
CA PRO A 180 -5.39 -18.69 -2.72
C PRO A 180 -5.63 -17.57 -1.70
N VAL A 181 -4.57 -16.79 -1.43
CA VAL A 181 -4.60 -15.68 -0.49
C VAL A 181 -4.35 -14.36 -1.20
N PHE A 182 -5.17 -13.37 -0.87
CA PHE A 182 -4.99 -12.01 -1.31
C PHE A 182 -4.01 -11.26 -0.41
N VAL A 183 -3.11 -10.47 -0.99
CA VAL A 183 -2.01 -9.80 -0.29
C VAL A 183 -1.76 -8.40 -0.87
N HIS A 184 -1.01 -7.55 -0.16
CA HIS A 184 -0.54 -6.27 -0.71
C HIS A 184 0.73 -6.40 -1.54
N ALA A 185 1.57 -7.38 -1.19
CA ALA A 185 2.90 -7.56 -1.74
C ALA A 185 2.97 -8.91 -2.45
N ARG A 186 3.11 -8.91 -3.77
CA ARG A 186 3.41 -10.12 -4.54
C ARG A 186 4.86 -10.10 -5.00
N ALA A 187 5.56 -11.21 -4.80
CA ALA A 187 6.90 -11.41 -5.33
C ALA A 187 6.81 -11.91 -6.77
N SER A 188 7.74 -11.50 -7.63
CA SER A 188 7.94 -12.09 -8.96
C SER A 188 8.68 -13.44 -8.93
N ALA A 189 8.86 -14.01 -7.73
CA ALA A 189 9.62 -15.24 -7.52
C ALA A 189 8.85 -16.47 -8.01
N LEU A 190 9.60 -17.47 -8.50
CA LEU A 190 9.10 -18.82 -8.74
C LEU A 190 8.44 -19.35 -7.46
N GLY A 191 7.17 -19.77 -7.56
CA GLY A 191 6.40 -20.30 -6.43
C GLY A 191 5.49 -19.29 -5.73
N SER A 192 5.51 -18.00 -6.10
CA SER A 192 4.48 -17.05 -5.68
C SER A 192 3.13 -17.45 -6.28
N THR A 193 2.13 -17.59 -5.42
CA THR A 193 0.72 -17.82 -5.81
C THR A 193 -0.21 -16.72 -5.31
N ALA A 194 0.33 -15.73 -4.58
CA ALA A 194 -0.48 -14.68 -3.97
C ALA A 194 -1.23 -13.83 -5.00
N LEU A 195 -2.44 -13.40 -4.66
CA LEU A 195 -3.26 -12.52 -5.48
C LEU A 195 -3.13 -11.08 -4.96
N PRO A 196 -2.56 -10.14 -5.72
CA PRO A 196 -2.35 -8.80 -5.21
C PRO A 196 -3.66 -8.01 -5.17
N LEU A 197 -3.88 -7.27 -4.08
CA LEU A 197 -4.90 -6.22 -3.97
C LEU A 197 -4.24 -4.85 -3.85
N PRO A 198 -4.94 -3.77 -4.22
CA PRO A 198 -4.50 -2.43 -3.87
C PRO A 198 -4.28 -2.34 -2.36
N GLU A 199 -3.16 -1.73 -1.97
CA GLU A 199 -2.71 -1.64 -0.59
C GLU A 199 -3.38 -0.51 0.21
N TYR A 200 -3.24 -0.57 1.53
CA TYR A 200 -3.93 0.30 2.48
C TYR A 200 -3.76 1.81 2.24
N SER A 201 -2.63 2.26 1.69
CA SER A 201 -2.36 3.68 1.45
C SER A 201 -3.19 4.28 0.32
N TRP A 202 -3.89 3.48 -0.48
CA TRP A 202 -4.90 3.99 -1.43
C TRP A 202 -6.08 4.64 -0.71
N VAL A 203 -6.56 4.00 0.35
CA VAL A 203 -7.69 4.45 1.17
C VAL A 203 -7.28 5.15 2.47
N GLY A 204 -5.97 5.24 2.70
CA GLY A 204 -5.36 5.91 3.83
C GLY A 204 -5.26 5.04 5.08
N SER A 205 -4.48 5.55 6.03
CA SER A 205 -4.32 5.03 7.38
C SER A 205 -4.19 6.20 8.36
N TYR A 206 -4.03 5.92 9.65
CA TYR A 206 -3.83 6.96 10.66
C TYR A 206 -2.57 7.81 10.39
N HIS A 207 -1.53 7.19 9.83
CA HIS A 207 -0.25 7.84 9.54
C HIS A 207 -0.10 8.36 8.10
N SER A 208 -1.07 8.09 7.21
CA SER A 208 -0.96 8.44 5.80
C SER A 208 -2.33 8.77 5.20
N PRO A 209 -2.55 9.99 4.68
CA PRO A 209 -3.81 10.33 4.02
C PRO A 209 -4.08 9.42 2.81
N PRO A 210 -5.36 9.25 2.42
CA PRO A 210 -5.73 8.48 1.23
C PRO A 210 -5.10 9.07 -0.04
N TRP A 211 -4.89 8.23 -1.05
CA TRP A 211 -4.23 8.65 -2.29
C TRP A 211 -4.95 9.80 -3.00
N CYS A 212 -6.28 9.83 -2.98
CA CYS A 212 -7.06 10.93 -3.57
C CYS A 212 -6.76 12.30 -2.96
N GLN A 213 -6.27 12.36 -1.71
CA GLN A 213 -5.82 13.61 -1.08
C GLN A 213 -4.33 13.86 -1.32
N MET A 214 -3.52 12.81 -1.39
CA MET A 214 -2.08 12.90 -1.63
C MET A 214 -1.75 13.28 -3.08
N GLN A 215 -2.47 12.75 -4.06
CA GLN A 215 -2.18 12.98 -5.48
C GLN A 215 -2.18 14.47 -5.85
N PRO A 216 -3.24 15.27 -5.57
CA PRO A 216 -3.23 16.70 -5.90
C PRO A 216 -2.15 17.50 -5.15
N ARG A 217 -1.69 16.98 -4.00
CA ARG A 217 -0.57 17.58 -3.27
C ARG A 217 0.75 17.35 -4.00
N PHE A 218 1.03 16.12 -4.43
CA PHE A 218 2.22 15.81 -5.24
C PHE A 218 2.20 16.55 -6.59
N GLU A 219 1.05 16.62 -7.27
CA GLU A 219 0.90 17.35 -8.54
C GLU A 219 1.18 18.86 -8.37
N ARG A 220 0.67 19.48 -7.30
CA ARG A 220 0.98 20.88 -6.99
C ARG A 220 2.45 21.09 -6.66
N ALA A 221 3.04 20.18 -5.88
CA ALA A 221 4.47 20.23 -5.57
C ALA A 221 5.32 20.05 -6.83
N ALA A 222 4.92 19.18 -7.76
CA ALA A 222 5.60 19.00 -9.04
C ALA A 222 5.56 20.28 -9.90
N ALA A 223 4.38 20.92 -9.98
CA ALA A 223 4.19 22.15 -10.74
C ALA A 223 4.95 23.36 -10.17
N ALA A 224 5.27 23.34 -8.88
CA ALA A 224 6.04 24.38 -8.22
C ALA A 224 7.53 24.43 -8.63
N TRP A 225 8.06 23.36 -9.26
CA TRP A 225 9.46 23.26 -9.66
C TRP A 225 9.58 22.91 -11.14
N GLY A 226 9.96 23.89 -11.96
CA GLY A 226 10.41 23.63 -13.33
C GLY A 226 11.60 22.67 -13.34
N TRP A 227 11.74 21.85 -14.37
CA TRP A 227 12.75 20.78 -14.42
C TRP A 227 14.17 21.28 -14.11
N GLU A 228 14.58 22.39 -14.73
CA GLU A 228 15.89 23.02 -14.53
C GLU A 228 16.09 23.64 -13.14
N GLN A 229 15.01 23.89 -12.40
CA GLN A 229 15.06 24.44 -11.03
C GLN A 229 15.18 23.34 -9.96
N ARG A 230 15.01 22.08 -10.36
CA ARG A 230 15.11 20.94 -9.45
C ARG A 230 16.57 20.62 -9.16
N ASP A 231 16.86 20.14 -7.95
CA ASP A 231 18.17 19.66 -7.55
C ASP A 231 18.55 18.44 -8.41
N ALA A 232 19.70 18.49 -9.06
CA ALA A 232 20.17 17.46 -9.99
C ALA A 232 20.62 16.16 -9.29
N ARG A 233 20.78 16.18 -7.96
CA ARG A 233 21.14 14.99 -7.19
C ARG A 233 20.00 13.98 -7.17
N ALA A 234 20.37 12.70 -7.13
CA ALA A 234 19.44 11.64 -6.82
C ALA A 234 18.96 11.77 -5.37
N TYR A 235 17.66 11.56 -5.12
CA TYR A 235 17.07 11.70 -3.80
C TYR A 235 16.47 10.41 -3.26
N PHE A 236 16.81 10.06 -2.02
CA PHE A 236 16.08 9.08 -1.24
C PHE A 236 15.68 9.68 0.11
N GLY A 237 14.41 9.49 0.51
CA GLY A 237 13.89 9.78 1.83
C GLY A 237 13.15 8.56 2.38
N GLY A 238 13.58 8.05 3.53
CA GLY A 238 13.00 6.84 4.12
C GLY A 238 13.94 6.17 5.10
N ALA A 239 13.43 5.19 5.85
CA ALA A 239 14.22 4.46 6.83
C ALA A 239 15.23 3.53 6.16
N CYS A 240 16.53 3.81 6.28
CA CYS A 240 17.57 3.01 5.63
C CYS A 240 17.75 1.63 6.25
N SER A 241 17.30 1.42 7.49
CA SER A 241 17.35 0.13 8.19
C SER A 241 16.38 -0.93 7.67
N THR A 242 15.40 -0.55 6.84
CA THR A 242 14.27 -1.42 6.46
C THR A 242 14.51 -2.34 5.27
N GLY A 243 15.72 -2.37 4.71
CA GLY A 243 16.04 -3.30 3.62
C GLY A 243 17.52 -3.24 3.22
N ILE A 244 18.08 -4.37 2.76
CA ILE A 244 19.50 -4.50 2.42
C ILE A 244 19.92 -3.42 1.41
N SER A 245 19.16 -3.24 0.33
CA SER A 245 19.45 -2.22 -0.69
C SER A 245 19.39 -0.78 -0.15
N ARG A 246 18.61 -0.52 0.91
CA ARG A 246 18.55 0.81 1.53
C ARG A 246 19.74 1.06 2.44
N GLN A 247 20.27 0.04 3.10
CA GLN A 247 21.45 0.16 3.96
C GLN A 247 22.69 0.64 3.18
N SER A 248 22.81 0.23 1.91
CA SER A 248 23.89 0.67 1.02
C SER A 248 23.82 2.17 0.65
N LEU A 249 22.66 2.83 0.81
CA LEU A 249 22.52 4.25 0.48
C LEU A 249 23.30 5.17 1.43
N LEU A 250 23.45 4.78 2.70
CA LEU A 250 24.14 5.60 3.69
C LEU A 250 25.64 5.75 3.38
N PRO A 251 26.40 4.66 3.12
CA PRO A 251 27.78 4.78 2.63
C PRO A 251 27.88 5.58 1.32
N LEU A 252 27.00 5.31 0.34
CA LEU A 252 27.02 6.00 -0.95
C LEU A 252 26.80 7.52 -0.80
N ASN A 253 25.91 7.94 0.10
CA ASN A 253 25.68 9.36 0.36
C ASN A 253 26.87 10.05 1.04
N ARG A 254 27.69 9.32 1.79
CA ARG A 254 28.91 9.86 2.40
C ARG A 254 30.03 10.05 1.38
N THR A 255 30.13 9.16 0.40
CA THR A 255 31.19 9.21 -0.62
C THR A 255 30.81 9.98 -1.88
N HIS A 256 29.50 10.08 -2.18
CA HIS A 256 28.96 10.70 -3.39
C HIS A 256 27.83 11.69 -3.08
N GLY A 257 27.97 12.50 -2.01
CA GLY A 257 26.95 13.44 -1.55
C GLY A 257 26.65 14.58 -2.55
N GLU A 258 27.54 14.78 -3.51
CA GLU A 258 27.40 15.66 -4.67
C GLU A 258 26.49 15.09 -5.77
N LEU A 259 26.29 13.76 -5.80
CA LEU A 259 25.41 13.06 -6.74
C LEU A 259 24.14 12.52 -6.07
N LEU A 260 24.18 12.29 -4.77
CA LEU A 260 23.14 11.61 -4.01
C LEU A 260 22.82 12.40 -2.72
N HIS A 261 21.54 12.54 -2.42
CA HIS A 261 21.04 13.07 -1.17
C HIS A 261 20.11 12.04 -0.50
N VAL A 262 20.58 11.49 0.61
CA VAL A 262 19.85 10.51 1.42
C VAL A 262 19.39 11.17 2.72
N LEU A 263 18.08 11.17 2.91
CA LEU A 263 17.44 11.51 4.17
C LEU A 263 16.97 10.23 4.87
N ASP A 264 17.77 9.77 5.83
CA ASP A 264 17.38 8.65 6.69
C ASP A 264 16.50 9.13 7.84
N VAL A 265 15.22 8.73 7.82
CA VAL A 265 14.24 9.13 8.84
C VAL A 265 14.12 8.12 9.98
N GLY A 266 14.88 7.01 9.95
CA GLY A 266 14.84 5.94 10.95
C GLY A 266 13.55 5.10 10.91
N PHE A 267 13.64 3.84 11.35
CA PHE A 267 12.45 2.98 11.56
C PHE A 267 11.99 3.10 13.00
N GLY A 268 10.74 3.53 13.23
CA GLY A 268 10.15 3.65 14.58
C GLY A 268 10.75 4.73 15.49
N ARG A 269 11.77 5.49 15.03
CA ARG A 269 12.29 6.65 15.72
C ARG A 269 11.85 7.91 15.00
N SER A 270 10.99 8.70 15.63
CA SER A 270 10.80 10.11 15.31
C SER A 270 12.10 10.85 15.60
N GLY A 271 13.03 10.89 14.64
CA GLY A 271 14.22 11.70 14.78
C GLY A 271 15.46 11.03 14.26
N PHE A 272 15.83 11.40 13.03
CA PHE A 272 17.18 11.81 12.64
C PHE A 272 17.06 12.60 11.32
N VAL A 273 16.14 13.57 11.27
CA VAL A 273 16.09 14.51 10.15
C VAL A 273 17.05 15.65 10.46
N ASN A 274 17.99 15.94 9.56
CA ASN A 274 18.89 17.07 9.72
C ASN A 274 18.07 18.36 9.90
N PRO A 275 18.25 19.13 11.00
CA PRO A 275 17.51 20.37 11.23
C PRO A 275 17.61 21.36 10.06
N HIS A 276 18.73 21.38 9.34
CA HIS A 276 18.90 22.22 8.16
C HIS A 276 17.97 21.83 7.01
N ASP A 277 17.68 20.54 6.82
CA ASP A 277 16.75 20.07 5.79
C ASP A 277 15.31 20.42 6.15
N VAL A 278 14.95 20.29 7.43
CA VAL A 278 13.65 20.73 7.96
C VAL A 278 13.44 22.22 7.71
N GLU A 279 14.41 23.07 8.06
CA GLU A 279 14.30 24.51 7.87
C GLU A 279 14.36 24.94 6.39
N ARG A 280 15.12 24.23 5.55
CA ARG A 280 15.12 24.44 4.10
C ARG A 280 13.74 24.11 3.52
N ALA A 281 13.16 22.99 3.92
CA ALA A 281 11.84 22.58 3.48
C ALA A 281 10.77 23.57 3.97
N LYS A 282 10.73 23.94 5.26
CA LYS A 282 9.78 24.94 5.80
C LYS A 282 9.80 26.25 5.02
N ARG A 283 10.98 26.82 4.78
CA ARG A 283 11.15 28.06 3.99
C ARG A 283 10.65 27.95 2.55
N SER A 284 10.59 26.73 2.03
CA SER A 284 10.16 26.49 0.66
C SER A 284 8.68 26.27 0.55
N TYR A 285 8.06 25.58 1.52
CA TYR A 285 6.61 25.46 1.63
C TYR A 285 5.95 26.82 1.89
N ALA A 286 6.58 27.66 2.71
CA ALA A 286 6.15 29.04 2.93
C ALA A 286 6.11 29.86 1.63
N ARG A 287 7.12 29.70 0.75
CA ARG A 287 7.15 30.37 -0.57
C ARG A 287 6.06 29.87 -1.53
N LEU A 288 5.61 28.63 -1.35
CA LEU A 288 4.60 28.01 -2.22
C LEU A 288 3.17 28.16 -1.68
N GLY A 289 2.98 28.84 -0.54
CA GLY A 289 1.66 28.98 0.10
C GLY A 289 1.08 27.65 0.59
N VAL A 290 1.90 26.61 0.74
CA VAL A 290 1.46 25.27 1.17
C VAL A 290 1.75 25.12 2.66
N GLY A 291 0.70 24.88 3.47
CA GLY A 291 0.86 24.67 4.91
C GLY A 291 1.70 23.43 5.22
N TRP A 292 2.71 23.59 6.10
CA TRP A 292 3.60 22.50 6.53
C TRP A 292 2.85 21.32 7.17
N GLY A 293 1.69 21.55 7.80
CA GLY A 293 0.90 20.53 8.50
C GLY A 293 1.53 20.07 9.82
N ASN A 294 0.80 19.26 10.60
CA ASN A 294 1.26 18.69 11.89
C ASN A 294 2.25 17.52 11.71
N PHE A 295 3.28 17.67 10.88
CA PHE A 295 4.37 16.69 10.79
C PHE A 295 5.42 17.02 11.85
N SER A 296 5.38 16.33 12.99
CA SER A 296 6.42 16.45 14.00
C SER A 296 7.75 15.90 13.45
N ALA A 297 8.68 16.81 13.15
CA ALA A 297 10.09 16.53 12.82
C ALA A 297 10.40 15.71 11.55
N GLN A 298 9.43 15.48 10.65
CA GLN A 298 9.67 14.80 9.37
C GLN A 298 9.42 15.75 8.19
N LEU A 299 10.22 15.64 7.13
CA LEU A 299 9.95 16.40 5.91
C LEU A 299 8.59 15.98 5.32
N PRO A 300 7.83 16.93 4.77
CA PRO A 300 6.68 16.65 3.94
C PRO A 300 6.96 15.56 2.89
N PRO A 301 6.03 14.61 2.68
CA PRO A 301 6.24 13.52 1.73
C PRO A 301 6.49 13.99 0.28
N ASP A 302 5.99 15.17 -0.06
CA ASP A 302 6.13 15.88 -1.33
C ASP A 302 7.43 16.71 -1.45
N TYR A 303 8.28 16.76 -0.42
CA TYR A 303 9.62 17.35 -0.50
C TYR A 303 10.48 16.71 -1.60
N ALA A 304 10.24 15.45 -1.91
CA ALA A 304 10.91 14.73 -2.99
C ALA A 304 10.75 15.41 -4.35
N CYS A 305 9.66 16.15 -4.62
CA CYS A 305 9.39 16.70 -5.96
C CYS A 305 10.35 17.83 -6.40
N ARG A 306 11.30 18.18 -5.53
CA ARG A 306 12.32 19.22 -5.76
C ARG A 306 13.57 18.67 -6.42
N PHE A 307 13.65 17.35 -6.60
CA PHE A 307 14.82 16.68 -7.18
C PHE A 307 14.47 16.14 -8.57
N GLN A 308 15.44 16.17 -9.48
CA GLN A 308 15.29 15.65 -10.84
C GLN A 308 15.21 14.11 -10.84
N VAL A 309 15.96 13.45 -9.97
CA VAL A 309 16.07 11.99 -9.89
C VAL A 309 15.61 11.49 -8.52
N LEU A 310 14.65 10.58 -8.49
CA LEU A 310 14.08 10.00 -7.26
C LEU A 310 14.34 8.50 -7.19
N LEU A 311 14.89 8.05 -6.07
CA LEU A 311 15.17 6.65 -5.82
C LEU A 311 13.97 5.96 -5.15
N SER A 312 13.41 4.97 -5.84
CA SER A 312 12.43 4.03 -5.29
C SER A 312 13.13 2.73 -4.92
N VAL A 313 13.42 2.55 -3.64
CA VAL A 313 14.16 1.40 -3.11
C VAL A 313 13.25 0.56 -2.21
N PRO A 314 13.17 -0.77 -2.41
CA PRO A 314 12.32 -1.65 -1.61
C PRO A 314 12.73 -1.66 -0.13
N GLY A 315 11.78 -1.93 0.76
CA GLY A 315 11.99 -2.09 2.19
C GLY A 315 11.97 -3.58 2.55
N PHE A 316 11.17 -3.96 3.56
CA PHE A 316 10.92 -5.37 3.89
C PHE A 316 10.22 -6.13 2.75
N GLY A 317 9.53 -5.39 1.88
CA GLY A 317 9.05 -5.85 0.57
C GLY A 317 8.86 -4.66 -0.35
N TYR A 318 7.67 -4.50 -0.93
CA TYR A 318 7.39 -3.33 -1.77
C TYR A 318 7.38 -2.03 -0.96
N SER A 319 7.49 -0.89 -1.64
CA SER A 319 7.35 0.43 -1.02
C SER A 319 6.21 1.20 -1.69
N ASN A 320 5.25 1.64 -0.89
CA ASN A 320 4.16 2.54 -1.31
C ASN A 320 4.64 3.90 -1.86
N ARG A 321 5.93 4.23 -1.66
CA ARG A 321 6.57 5.46 -2.14
C ARG A 321 6.64 5.54 -3.67
N LEU A 322 6.70 4.43 -4.40
CA LEU A 322 6.85 4.45 -5.86
C LEU A 322 5.78 5.33 -6.55
N ARG A 323 4.50 5.13 -6.20
CA ARG A 323 3.37 5.91 -6.73
C ARG A 323 3.52 7.41 -6.45
N GLN A 324 3.98 7.74 -5.24
CA GLN A 324 4.21 9.12 -4.81
C GLN A 324 5.33 9.79 -5.63
N LEU A 325 6.44 9.08 -5.89
CA LEU A 325 7.56 9.61 -6.67
C LEU A 325 7.20 9.82 -8.14
N LEU A 326 6.40 8.92 -8.73
CA LEU A 326 5.91 9.08 -10.10
C LEU A 326 5.04 10.34 -10.25
N ALA A 327 4.27 10.70 -9.23
CA ALA A 327 3.44 11.91 -9.23
C ALA A 327 4.25 13.23 -9.15
N CYS A 328 5.56 13.19 -8.84
CA CYS A 328 6.41 14.38 -8.82
C CYS A 328 6.82 14.86 -10.23
N GLY A 329 6.61 14.06 -11.29
CA GLY A 329 7.16 14.35 -12.62
C GLY A 329 8.69 14.33 -12.69
N SER A 330 9.34 13.70 -11.70
CA SER A 330 10.79 13.48 -11.68
C SER A 330 11.14 12.17 -12.41
N ALA A 331 12.39 12.01 -12.83
CA ALA A 331 12.88 10.69 -13.26
C ALA A 331 12.95 9.75 -12.05
N VAL A 332 12.33 8.58 -12.14
CA VAL A 332 12.32 7.61 -11.03
C VAL A 332 13.23 6.43 -11.36
N VAL A 333 14.26 6.25 -10.54
CA VAL A 333 15.11 5.05 -10.58
C VAL A 333 14.53 4.05 -9.60
N HIS A 334 13.92 2.99 -10.14
CA HIS A 334 13.37 1.90 -9.35
C HIS A 334 14.37 0.78 -9.18
N VAL A 335 14.82 0.56 -7.94
CA VAL A 335 15.72 -0.55 -7.60
C VAL A 335 14.88 -1.81 -7.50
N GLN A 336 15.15 -2.78 -8.36
CA GLN A 336 14.48 -4.07 -8.31
C GLN A 336 14.72 -4.73 -6.95
N HIS A 337 13.67 -5.30 -6.37
CA HIS A 337 13.82 -6.12 -5.17
C HIS A 337 14.72 -7.31 -5.48
N ALA A 338 15.91 -7.34 -4.88
CA ALA A 338 16.82 -8.46 -5.01
C ALA A 338 16.11 -9.74 -4.55
N ARG A 339 16.21 -10.80 -5.35
CA ARG A 339 15.72 -12.13 -4.98
C ARG A 339 16.61 -12.63 -3.84
N VAL A 340 16.04 -12.89 -2.67
CA VAL A 340 16.74 -13.59 -1.58
C VAL A 340 16.28 -15.05 -1.54
#